data_AF-A0A7S3AX52-F1
#
_entry.id   AF-A0A7S3AX52-F1
#
_cell.length_a   1.000
_cell.length_b   1.000
_cell.length_c   1.000
_cell.angle_alpha   90.00
_cell.angle_beta   90.00
_cell.angle_gamma   90.00
#
_symmetry.space_group_name_H-M   'P 1'
#
loop_
_entity.id
_entity.type
_entity.pdbx_description
1 polymer ?
#
loop_
_entity_poly.entity_id
_entity_poly.type
_entity_poly.pdbx_seq_one_letter_code
_entity_poly.pdbx_strand_id
1 'polypeptide(L)'
;SPMRASHLLIALTTSVEAYGPNVWAACTDGLRLSRPVTISRSVVVRACAGEQLDASDVSSLYASLRDRRSQLTSRYDVTVQERELVQALADVWPKHERAQLSLWQHWFSEEGEAAAKVLHAGDGDALALSELMDKYPDWAEPVNRLATLRYMEGNFAESVQLCLRVLRQKPWHFGASSGIVMCYTQLGDATEASRWSSEAMPPLGPQRSEWVQRMLKLIDAKLEELDGL
;
A
#
# COMPACT_ATOMS: atom_id res chain seq x y z
N SER A 1 7.03 -46.47 15.54
CA SER A 1 7.26 -46.04 14.16
C SER A 1 6.80 -44.61 13.98
N PRO A 2 7.68 -43.66 13.63
CA PRO A 2 7.26 -42.30 13.30
C PRO A 2 6.97 -42.21 11.79
N MET A 3 5.79 -41.71 11.42
CA MET A 3 5.48 -41.29 10.05
C MET A 3 6.26 -40.01 9.73
N ARG A 4 7.10 -40.06 8.69
CA ARG A 4 7.76 -38.88 8.12
C ARG A 4 6.73 -38.08 7.31
N ALA A 5 6.57 -36.81 7.62
CA ALA A 5 5.88 -35.85 6.76
C ALA A 5 6.77 -35.52 5.55
N SER A 6 6.34 -35.94 4.36
CA SER A 6 6.97 -35.56 3.09
C SER A 6 6.43 -34.19 2.67
N HIS A 7 7.29 -33.17 2.71
CA HIS A 7 6.98 -31.84 2.21
C HIS A 7 6.88 -31.86 0.68
N LEU A 8 5.75 -31.44 0.13
CA LEU A 8 5.57 -31.20 -1.30
C LEU A 8 6.22 -29.84 -1.65
N LEU A 9 7.35 -29.85 -2.35
CA LEU A 9 7.97 -28.63 -2.88
C LEU A 9 7.32 -28.30 -4.24
N ILE A 10 6.53 -27.23 -4.30
CA ILE A 10 6.01 -26.68 -5.55
C ILE A 10 7.05 -25.70 -6.11
N ALA A 11 7.75 -26.09 -7.18
CA ALA A 11 8.62 -25.18 -7.92
C ALA A 11 7.78 -24.42 -8.97
N LEU A 12 7.64 -23.11 -8.79
CA LEU A 12 7.08 -22.20 -9.80
C LEU A 12 8.18 -21.80 -10.77
N THR A 13 8.24 -22.43 -11.95
CA THR A 13 9.12 -21.97 -13.03
C THR A 13 8.32 -21.15 -14.03
N THR A 14 8.58 -19.85 -14.10
CA THR A 14 8.14 -19.00 -15.22
C THR A 14 9.08 -19.24 -16.41
N SER A 15 8.66 -20.03 -17.39
CA SER A 15 9.35 -20.08 -18.68
C SER A 15 8.80 -19.00 -19.61
N VAL A 16 9.68 -18.10 -20.07
CA VAL A 16 9.41 -17.20 -21.19
C VAL A 16 9.93 -17.91 -22.45
N GLU A 17 9.06 -18.58 -23.18
CA GLU A 17 9.41 -19.12 -24.51
C GLU A 17 9.10 -18.06 -25.56
N ALA A 18 10.15 -17.36 -26.01
CA ALA A 18 10.11 -16.57 -27.24
C ALA A 18 10.39 -17.50 -28.43
N TYR A 19 9.37 -17.78 -29.24
CA TYR A 19 9.52 -18.53 -30.49
C TYR A 19 9.80 -17.57 -31.67
N GLY A 20 10.96 -17.73 -32.32
CA GLY A 20 11.25 -17.22 -33.68
C GLY A 20 12.67 -16.65 -33.88
N PRO A 21 13.43 -17.05 -34.93
CA PRO A 21 14.88 -16.84 -35.03
C PRO A 21 15.29 -15.47 -35.61
N ASN A 22 16.44 -14.98 -35.10
CA ASN A 22 17.43 -14.04 -35.65
C ASN A 22 17.08 -13.27 -36.94
N VAL A 23 17.26 -11.94 -36.97
CA VAL A 23 18.34 -11.23 -37.71
C VAL A 23 18.46 -9.78 -37.20
N TRP A 24 19.65 -9.38 -36.75
CA TRP A 24 20.04 -7.97 -36.70
C TRP A 24 20.11 -7.42 -38.13
N ALA A 25 19.19 -6.55 -38.51
CA ALA A 25 19.32 -5.71 -39.68
C ALA A 25 18.90 -4.29 -39.32
N ALA A 26 19.89 -3.39 -39.28
CA ALA A 26 19.66 -1.96 -39.29
C ALA A 26 18.99 -1.57 -40.62
N CYS A 27 17.80 -0.99 -40.55
CA CYS A 27 17.26 -0.13 -41.60
C CYS A 27 16.31 0.89 -40.96
N THR A 28 16.48 2.11 -41.41
CA THR A 28 15.77 3.35 -41.09
C THR A 28 14.29 3.32 -41.49
N ASP A 29 13.56 4.27 -40.93
CA ASP A 29 12.24 4.79 -41.32
C ASP A 29 10.97 4.03 -40.93
N GLY A 30 10.04 4.81 -40.37
CA GLY A 30 8.61 4.65 -40.58
C GLY A 30 7.84 3.85 -39.52
N LEU A 31 7.00 4.58 -38.77
CA LEU A 31 5.79 4.14 -38.06
C LEU A 31 5.75 2.69 -37.54
N ARG A 32 5.82 2.51 -36.22
CA ARG A 32 5.30 1.31 -35.56
C ARG A 32 4.21 1.66 -34.57
N LEU A 33 2.98 1.31 -34.95
CA LEU A 33 1.87 1.07 -34.04
C LEU A 33 2.28 -0.07 -33.09
N SER A 34 2.46 0.26 -31.82
CA SER A 34 2.69 -0.71 -30.74
C SER A 34 1.44 -1.57 -30.55
N ARG A 35 1.50 -2.83 -31.00
CA ARG A 35 0.45 -3.83 -30.74
C ARG A 35 0.41 -4.17 -29.24
N PRO A 36 -0.78 -4.38 -28.65
CA PRO A 36 -0.88 -4.81 -27.26
C PRO A 36 -0.27 -6.21 -27.11
N VAL A 37 0.59 -6.38 -26.10
CA VAL A 37 1.10 -7.68 -25.68
C VAL A 37 -0.01 -8.37 -24.89
N THR A 38 -0.62 -9.41 -25.46
CA THR A 38 -1.54 -10.27 -24.72
C THR A 38 -0.71 -11.25 -23.90
N ILE A 39 -0.65 -11.05 -22.59
CA ILE A 39 -0.07 -12.03 -21.66
C ILE A 39 -1.12 -13.11 -21.41
N SER A 40 -0.98 -14.26 -22.07
CA SER A 40 -1.73 -15.48 -21.70
C SER A 40 -0.95 -16.21 -20.62
N ARG A 41 -1.48 -16.24 -19.39
CA ARG A 41 -0.96 -17.10 -18.32
C ARG A 41 -1.61 -18.48 -18.42
N SER A 42 -0.91 -19.42 -19.04
CA SER A 42 -1.25 -20.85 -18.96
C SER A 42 -0.55 -21.47 -17.75
N VAL A 43 -1.32 -22.02 -16.80
CA VAL A 43 -0.78 -22.85 -15.72
C VAL A 43 -0.64 -24.27 -16.26
N VAL A 44 0.60 -24.78 -16.36
CA VAL A 44 0.86 -26.18 -16.70
C VAL A 44 1.00 -26.96 -15.39
N VAL A 45 -0.01 -27.77 -15.06
CA VAL A 45 0.07 -28.74 -13.96
C VAL A 45 0.64 -30.04 -14.53
N ARG A 46 1.89 -30.37 -14.14
CA ARG A 46 2.50 -31.66 -14.49
C ARG A 46 2.22 -32.65 -13.37
N ALA A 47 1.27 -33.56 -13.58
CA ALA A 47 1.04 -34.67 -12.66
C ALA A 47 2.14 -35.71 -12.86
N CYS A 48 2.94 -35.97 -11.81
CA CYS A 48 3.78 -37.16 -11.78
C CYS A 48 2.86 -38.38 -11.68
N ALA A 49 3.08 -39.37 -12.55
CA ALA A 49 2.26 -40.56 -12.62
C ALA A 49 2.26 -41.32 -11.28
N GLY A 50 1.07 -41.56 -10.71
CA GLY A 50 0.89 -42.64 -9.72
C GLY A 50 0.17 -42.32 -8.42
N GLU A 51 -0.26 -41.10 -8.14
CA GLU A 51 -1.13 -40.82 -6.98
C GLU A 51 -2.53 -40.40 -7.45
N GLN A 52 -3.53 -41.15 -7.01
CA GLN A 52 -4.93 -40.89 -7.26
C GLN A 52 -5.31 -39.69 -6.40
N LEU A 53 -5.27 -38.49 -7.00
CA LEU A 53 -5.64 -37.24 -6.32
C LEU A 53 -7.09 -37.36 -5.85
N ASP A 54 -7.31 -37.21 -4.54
CA ASP A 54 -8.65 -37.23 -3.96
C ASP A 54 -9.46 -36.06 -4.53
N ALA A 55 -10.70 -36.33 -4.94
CA ALA A 55 -11.63 -35.30 -5.40
C ALA A 55 -11.88 -34.24 -4.30
N SER A 56 -11.75 -34.62 -3.02
CA SER A 56 -11.83 -33.70 -1.89
C SER A 56 -10.64 -32.71 -1.85
N ASP A 57 -9.42 -33.17 -2.15
CA ASP A 57 -8.21 -32.34 -2.23
C ASP A 57 -8.27 -31.35 -3.38
N VAL A 58 -8.79 -31.76 -4.54
CA VAL A 58 -8.99 -30.87 -5.69
C VAL A 58 -10.08 -29.83 -5.41
N SER A 59 -11.16 -30.22 -4.73
CA SER A 59 -12.24 -29.29 -4.35
C SER A 59 -11.76 -28.26 -3.32
N SER A 60 -11.00 -28.70 -2.32
CA SER A 60 -10.35 -27.85 -1.32
C SER A 60 -9.37 -26.85 -1.96
N LEU A 61 -8.52 -27.31 -2.90
CA LEU A 61 -7.62 -26.44 -3.65
C LEU A 61 -8.40 -25.40 -4.49
N TYR A 62 -9.48 -25.81 -5.17
CA TYR A 62 -10.30 -24.89 -5.95
C TYR A 62 -11.00 -23.84 -5.08
N ALA A 63 -11.50 -24.24 -3.90
CA ALA A 63 -12.07 -23.33 -2.92
C ALA A 63 -11.03 -22.30 -2.43
N SER A 64 -9.81 -22.75 -2.10
CA SER A 64 -8.71 -21.85 -1.71
C SER A 64 -8.32 -20.88 -2.83
N LEU A 65 -8.19 -21.35 -4.09
CA LEU A 65 -7.89 -20.47 -5.22
C LEU A 65 -8.99 -19.44 -5.49
N ARG A 66 -10.26 -19.84 -5.34
CA ARG A 66 -11.40 -18.94 -5.48
C ARG A 66 -11.39 -17.86 -4.40
N ASP A 67 -11.14 -18.25 -3.16
CA ASP A 67 -11.02 -17.34 -2.02
C ASP A 67 -9.85 -16.37 -2.24
N ARG A 68 -8.67 -16.88 -2.60
CA ARG A 68 -7.50 -16.05 -2.91
C ARG A 68 -7.77 -15.06 -4.04
N ARG A 69 -8.45 -15.49 -5.11
CA ARG A 69 -8.85 -14.59 -6.20
C ARG A 69 -9.82 -13.52 -5.71
N SER A 70 -10.81 -13.88 -4.89
CA SER A 70 -11.76 -12.93 -4.30
C SER A 70 -11.03 -11.87 -3.46
N GLN A 71 -10.09 -12.30 -2.62
CA GLN A 71 -9.27 -11.39 -1.81
C GLN A 71 -8.42 -10.45 -2.67
N LEU A 72 -7.78 -10.97 -3.72
CA LEU A 72 -6.97 -10.16 -4.63
C LEU A 72 -7.80 -9.14 -5.40
N THR A 73 -8.98 -9.51 -5.87
CA THR A 73 -9.92 -8.58 -6.53
C THR A 73 -10.36 -7.50 -5.55
N SER A 74 -10.73 -7.86 -4.33
CA SER A 74 -11.11 -6.88 -3.30
C SER A 74 -9.99 -5.88 -2.99
N ARG A 75 -8.73 -6.34 -2.82
CA ARG A 75 -7.58 -5.43 -2.60
C ARG A 75 -7.31 -4.53 -3.81
N TYR A 76 -7.49 -5.06 -5.02
CA TYR A 76 -7.37 -4.28 -6.24
C TYR A 76 -8.42 -3.16 -6.29
N ASP A 77 -9.68 -3.47 -6.00
CA ASP A 77 -10.77 -2.49 -6.00
C ASP A 77 -10.55 -1.38 -4.96
N VAL A 78 -10.08 -1.73 -3.76
CA VAL A 78 -9.68 -0.75 -2.72
C VAL A 78 -8.59 0.19 -3.25
N THR A 79 -7.55 -0.34 -3.89
CA THR A 79 -6.44 0.47 -4.42
C THR A 79 -6.89 1.41 -5.55
N VAL A 80 -7.78 0.92 -6.44
CA VAL A 80 -8.33 1.73 -7.53
C VAL A 80 -9.20 2.86 -6.97
N GLN A 81 -10.07 2.53 -6.01
CA GLN A 81 -10.93 3.52 -5.35
C GLN A 81 -10.10 4.58 -4.63
N GLU A 82 -9.04 4.20 -3.91
CA GLU A 82 -8.13 5.15 -3.26
C GLU A 82 -7.56 6.13 -4.28
N ARG A 83 -7.04 5.62 -5.41
CA ARG A 83 -6.44 6.44 -6.47
C ARG A 83 -7.42 7.47 -7.01
N GLU A 84 -8.68 7.09 -7.24
CA GLU A 84 -9.74 7.97 -7.72
C GLU A 84 -10.06 9.06 -6.70
N LEU A 85 -10.19 8.70 -5.41
CA LEU A 85 -10.44 9.65 -4.32
C LEU A 85 -9.29 10.64 -4.16
N VAL A 86 -8.04 10.17 -4.21
CA VAL A 86 -6.85 11.04 -4.12
C VAL A 86 -6.76 11.95 -5.35
N GLN A 87 -7.13 11.47 -6.55
CA GLN A 87 -7.20 12.32 -7.75
C GLN A 87 -8.29 13.39 -7.62
N ALA A 88 -9.49 13.01 -7.16
CA ALA A 88 -10.59 13.93 -6.95
C ALA A 88 -10.25 14.99 -5.91
N LEU A 89 -9.54 14.63 -4.83
CA LEU A 89 -9.09 15.59 -3.82
C LEU A 89 -7.96 16.50 -4.34
N ALA A 90 -7.01 15.97 -5.11
CA ALA A 90 -5.88 16.75 -5.64
C ALA A 90 -6.31 17.88 -6.59
N ASP A 91 -7.39 17.69 -7.36
CA ASP A 91 -7.95 18.70 -8.27
C ASP A 91 -8.44 19.96 -7.53
N VAL A 92 -8.82 19.79 -6.26
CA VAL A 92 -9.53 20.81 -5.49
C VAL A 92 -8.85 21.12 -4.15
N TRP A 93 -7.65 20.61 -3.92
CA TRP A 93 -6.90 20.81 -2.67
C TRP A 93 -6.56 22.30 -2.44
N PRO A 94 -6.63 22.85 -1.21
CA PRO A 94 -6.88 22.17 0.07
C PRO A 94 -8.31 22.24 0.61
N LYS A 95 -9.23 23.00 0.00
CA LYS A 95 -10.48 23.43 0.66
C LYS A 95 -11.74 22.66 0.24
N HIS A 96 -11.73 21.33 0.34
CA HIS A 96 -12.87 20.49 -0.07
C HIS A 96 -13.21 19.38 0.94
N GLU A 97 -14.07 19.71 1.89
CA GLU A 97 -14.47 18.83 3.01
C GLU A 97 -15.06 17.50 2.55
N ARG A 98 -15.94 17.50 1.54
CA ARG A 98 -16.58 16.26 1.06
C ARG A 98 -15.57 15.28 0.47
N ALA A 99 -14.58 15.76 -0.29
CA ALA A 99 -13.56 14.91 -0.88
C ALA A 99 -12.64 14.32 0.20
N GLN A 100 -12.30 15.13 1.21
CA GLN A 100 -11.55 14.67 2.39
C GLN A 100 -12.35 13.62 3.16
N LEU A 101 -13.64 13.83 3.40
CA LEU A 101 -14.50 12.89 4.13
C LEU A 101 -14.59 11.53 3.43
N SER A 102 -14.77 11.51 2.11
CA SER A 102 -14.80 10.26 1.34
C SER A 102 -13.49 9.49 1.45
N LEU A 103 -12.36 10.18 1.41
CA LEU A 103 -11.04 9.55 1.53
C LEU A 103 -10.75 9.06 2.96
N TRP A 104 -11.17 9.81 3.99
CA TRP A 104 -11.14 9.35 5.37
C TRP A 104 -11.98 8.08 5.59
N GLN A 105 -13.22 8.07 5.09
CA GLN A 105 -14.10 6.90 5.20
C GLN A 105 -13.47 5.67 4.53
N HIS A 106 -12.82 5.87 3.39
CA HIS A 106 -12.08 4.82 2.71
C HIS A 106 -10.93 4.30 3.58
N TRP A 107 -10.03 5.15 4.06
CA TRP A 107 -8.90 4.71 4.90
C TRP A 107 -9.32 4.04 6.21
N PHE A 108 -10.35 4.55 6.89
CA PHE A 108 -10.85 3.95 8.13
C PHE A 108 -11.50 2.57 7.93
N SER A 109 -11.79 2.16 6.71
CA SER A 109 -12.49 0.89 6.42
C SER A 109 -11.70 -0.06 5.51
N GLU A 110 -10.41 0.18 5.28
CA GLU A 110 -9.55 -0.67 4.41
C GLU A 110 -9.53 -2.14 4.85
N GLU A 111 -9.57 -2.39 6.17
CA GLU A 111 -9.60 -3.73 6.76
C GLU A 111 -11.02 -4.20 7.16
N GLY A 112 -12.04 -3.52 6.64
CA GLY A 112 -13.46 -3.83 6.82
C GLY A 112 -14.09 -3.24 8.08
N GLU A 113 -15.43 -3.35 8.15
CA GLU A 113 -16.25 -2.70 9.19
C GLU A 113 -15.92 -3.17 10.62
N ALA A 114 -15.56 -4.45 10.78
CA ALA A 114 -15.19 -5.00 12.09
C ALA A 114 -13.89 -4.38 12.60
N ALA A 115 -12.87 -4.25 11.75
CA ALA A 115 -11.61 -3.61 12.11
C ALA A 115 -11.81 -2.11 12.37
N ALA A 116 -12.62 -1.43 11.56
CA ALA A 116 -12.97 -0.02 11.74
C ALA A 116 -13.62 0.27 13.11
N LYS A 117 -14.50 -0.63 13.59
CA LYS A 117 -15.11 -0.52 14.92
C LYS A 117 -14.08 -0.65 16.04
N VAL A 118 -13.14 -1.59 15.91
CA VAL A 118 -12.06 -1.76 16.90
C VAL A 118 -11.14 -0.55 16.90
N LEU A 119 -10.78 -0.03 15.72
CA LEU A 119 -9.98 1.19 15.57
C LEU A 119 -10.61 2.37 16.30
N HIS A 120 -11.91 2.60 16.10
CA HIS A 120 -12.62 3.69 16.77
C HIS A 120 -12.73 3.48 18.29
N ALA A 121 -12.97 2.25 18.74
CA ALA A 121 -13.04 1.94 20.17
C ALA A 121 -11.67 2.06 20.86
N GLY A 122 -10.57 1.84 20.13
CA GLY A 122 -9.20 1.99 20.60
C GLY A 122 -8.66 3.42 20.55
N ASP A 123 -9.49 4.41 20.20
CA ASP A 123 -9.08 5.81 20.20
C ASP A 123 -8.60 6.26 21.59
N GLY A 124 -7.35 6.73 21.66
CA GLY A 124 -6.72 7.12 22.91
C GLY A 124 -6.11 5.97 23.72
N ASP A 125 -6.13 4.73 23.22
CA ASP A 125 -5.49 3.57 23.84
C ASP A 125 -4.32 3.08 22.97
N ALA A 126 -3.10 3.38 23.42
CA ALA A 126 -1.88 2.98 22.71
C ALA A 126 -1.72 1.46 22.57
N LEU A 127 -2.22 0.67 23.54
CA LEU A 127 -2.12 -0.79 23.49
C LEU A 127 -3.06 -1.35 22.42
N ALA A 128 -4.33 -0.91 22.43
CA ALA A 128 -5.31 -1.32 21.42
C ALA A 128 -4.86 -0.95 19.99
N LEU A 129 -4.27 0.24 19.82
CA LEU A 129 -3.70 0.66 18.54
C LEU A 129 -2.50 -0.19 18.12
N SER A 130 -1.64 -0.57 19.06
CA SER A 130 -0.49 -1.46 18.79
C SER A 130 -0.95 -2.86 18.36
N GLU A 131 -1.97 -3.43 19.01
CA GLU A 131 -2.55 -4.71 18.61
C GLU A 131 -3.14 -4.67 17.19
N LEU A 132 -3.75 -3.54 16.80
CA LEU A 132 -4.22 -3.33 15.43
C LEU A 132 -3.07 -3.23 14.42
N MET A 133 -1.96 -2.58 14.79
CA MET A 133 -0.77 -2.49 13.94
C MET A 133 -0.14 -3.88 13.72
N ASP A 134 -0.08 -4.71 14.76
CA ASP A 134 0.45 -6.07 14.65
C ASP A 134 -0.46 -6.97 13.81
N LYS A 135 -1.78 -6.81 13.95
CA LYS A 135 -2.77 -7.58 13.21
C LYS A 135 -2.89 -7.15 11.74
N TYR A 136 -2.74 -5.87 11.46
CA TYR A 136 -2.92 -5.26 10.14
C TYR A 136 -1.73 -4.34 9.79
N PRO A 137 -0.55 -4.91 9.48
CA PRO A 137 0.68 -4.13 9.29
C PRO A 137 0.67 -3.21 8.06
N ASP A 138 -0.16 -3.50 7.06
CA ASP A 138 -0.35 -2.70 5.85
C ASP A 138 -1.38 -1.57 6.04
N TRP A 139 -2.05 -1.50 7.21
CA TRP A 139 -3.09 -0.50 7.48
C TRP A 139 -2.50 0.70 8.21
N ALA A 140 -2.54 1.86 7.55
CA ALA A 140 -1.86 3.05 8.04
C ALA A 140 -2.60 3.75 9.21
N GLU A 141 -3.92 3.58 9.32
CA GLU A 141 -4.73 4.36 10.26
C GLU A 141 -4.46 4.09 11.76
N PRO A 142 -4.21 2.84 12.21
CA PRO A 142 -3.75 2.59 13.57
C PRO A 142 -2.50 3.43 13.93
N VAL A 143 -1.53 3.53 13.01
CA VAL A 143 -0.30 4.32 13.20
C VAL A 143 -0.62 5.82 13.26
N ASN A 144 -1.51 6.29 12.40
CA ASN A 144 -1.96 7.69 12.38
C ASN A 144 -2.69 8.10 13.67
N ARG A 145 -3.52 7.20 14.22
CA ARG A 145 -4.20 7.43 15.50
C ARG A 145 -3.23 7.41 16.67
N LEU A 146 -2.22 6.54 16.64
CA LEU A 146 -1.15 6.56 17.63
C LEU A 146 -0.35 7.87 17.55
N ALA A 147 -0.06 8.37 16.33
CA ALA A 147 0.56 9.68 16.14
C ALA A 147 -0.28 10.80 16.79
N THR A 148 -1.59 10.78 16.55
CA THR A 148 -2.53 11.74 17.16
C THR A 148 -2.51 11.68 18.69
N LEU A 149 -2.47 10.47 19.26
CA LEU A 149 -2.32 10.29 20.71
C LEU A 149 -1.00 10.89 21.23
N ARG A 150 0.13 10.62 20.56
CA ARG A 150 1.43 11.22 20.93
C ARG A 150 1.42 12.74 20.84
N TYR A 151 0.77 13.30 19.83
CA TYR A 151 0.57 14.75 19.74
C TYR A 151 -0.21 15.28 20.96
N MET A 152 -1.31 14.63 21.34
CA MET A 152 -2.12 15.03 22.50
C MET A 152 -1.35 14.93 23.83
N GLU A 153 -0.41 13.99 23.94
CA GLU A 153 0.50 13.85 25.09
C GLU A 153 1.64 14.87 25.11
N GLY A 154 1.81 15.67 24.04
CA GLY A 154 2.93 16.60 23.87
C GLY A 154 4.22 15.93 23.35
N ASN A 155 4.18 14.64 23.01
CA ASN A 155 5.28 13.87 22.46
C ASN A 155 5.42 14.12 20.94
N PHE A 156 5.70 15.37 20.57
CA PHE A 156 5.68 15.82 19.17
C PHE A 156 6.70 15.11 18.28
N ALA A 157 7.90 14.80 18.79
CA ALA A 157 8.94 14.10 18.01
C ALA A 157 8.50 12.68 17.62
N GLU A 158 7.94 11.92 18.57
CA GLU A 158 7.40 10.57 18.30
C GLU A 158 6.19 10.65 17.37
N SER A 159 5.31 11.66 17.55
CA SER A 159 4.20 11.90 16.64
C SER A 159 4.68 12.14 15.20
N VAL A 160 5.76 12.92 15.00
CA VAL A 160 6.35 13.13 13.67
C VAL A 160 6.85 11.82 13.08
N GLN A 161 7.60 11.01 13.83
CA GLN A 161 8.09 9.70 13.36
C GLN A 161 6.93 8.78 12.93
N LEU A 162 5.85 8.72 13.72
CA LEU A 162 4.67 7.92 13.39
C LEU A 162 3.96 8.43 12.13
N CYS A 163 3.77 9.75 11.98
CA CYS A 163 3.22 10.32 10.77
C CYS A 163 4.11 10.05 9.53
N LEU A 164 5.44 10.11 9.67
CA LEU A 164 6.36 9.76 8.58
C LEU A 164 6.24 8.29 8.17
N ARG A 165 6.03 7.37 9.12
CA ARG A 165 5.74 5.96 8.80
C ARG A 165 4.45 5.79 7.99
N VAL A 166 3.40 6.56 8.33
CA VAL A 166 2.16 6.60 7.54
C VAL A 166 2.44 7.12 6.13
N LEU A 167 3.16 8.23 5.99
CA LEU A 167 3.51 8.79 4.68
C LEU A 167 4.42 7.87 3.85
N ARG A 168 5.26 7.04 4.49
CA ARG A 168 6.07 6.04 3.81
C ARG A 168 5.21 4.99 3.11
N GLN A 169 4.06 4.62 3.70
CA GLN A 169 3.09 3.70 3.10
C GLN A 169 2.18 4.43 2.08
N LYS A 170 1.68 5.61 2.46
CA LYS A 170 0.73 6.41 1.69
C LYS A 170 1.22 7.87 1.62
N PRO A 171 2.10 8.22 0.66
CA PRO A 171 2.70 9.57 0.58
C PRO A 171 1.70 10.72 0.44
N TRP A 172 0.49 10.44 -0.02
CA TRP A 172 -0.62 11.38 -0.19
C TRP A 172 -1.58 11.41 1.03
N HIS A 173 -1.20 10.81 2.16
CA HIS A 173 -2.04 10.74 3.35
C HIS A 173 -2.09 12.10 4.06
N PHE A 174 -3.01 12.95 3.62
CA PHE A 174 -3.10 14.34 4.06
C PHE A 174 -3.28 14.50 5.60
N GLY A 175 -3.88 13.51 6.27
CA GLY A 175 -3.97 13.48 7.73
C GLY A 175 -2.61 13.47 8.43
N ALA A 176 -1.70 12.59 7.99
CA ALA A 176 -0.36 12.48 8.54
C ALA A 176 0.49 13.71 8.17
N SER A 177 0.36 14.24 6.94
CA SER A 177 1.01 15.50 6.56
C SER A 177 0.58 16.65 7.47
N SER A 178 -0.73 16.77 7.76
CA SER A 178 -1.24 17.77 8.70
C SER A 178 -0.72 17.55 10.12
N GLY A 179 -0.62 16.29 10.57
CA GLY A 179 -0.04 15.95 11.87
C GLY A 179 1.40 16.42 12.00
N ILE A 180 2.24 16.22 10.98
CA ILE A 180 3.62 16.71 10.94
C ILE A 180 3.66 18.24 11.03
N VAL A 181 2.83 18.95 10.24
CA VAL A 181 2.75 20.42 10.27
C VAL A 181 2.37 20.91 11.66
N MET A 182 1.38 20.28 12.31
CA MET A 182 0.96 20.62 13.67
C MET A 182 2.07 20.38 14.68
N CYS A 183 2.81 19.27 14.58
CA CYS A 183 3.94 18.98 15.46
C CYS A 183 5.06 20.00 15.33
N TYR A 184 5.52 20.31 14.10
CA TYR A 184 6.57 21.31 13.90
C TYR A 184 6.14 22.72 14.32
N THR A 185 4.85 23.04 14.18
CA THR A 185 4.31 24.30 14.72
C THR A 185 4.46 24.36 16.24
N GLN A 186 4.17 23.26 16.96
CA GLN A 186 4.35 23.20 18.41
C GLN A 186 5.83 23.21 18.83
N LEU A 187 6.72 22.66 18.00
CA LEU A 187 8.17 22.69 18.21
C LEU A 187 8.81 24.05 17.86
N GLY A 188 8.05 24.99 17.27
CA GLY A 188 8.56 26.29 16.84
C GLY A 188 9.38 26.26 15.54
N ASP A 189 9.35 25.15 14.80
CA ASP A 189 10.05 24.99 13.52
C ASP A 189 9.11 25.35 12.34
N ALA A 190 8.98 26.65 12.09
CA ALA A 190 8.15 27.15 11.00
C ALA A 190 8.66 26.73 9.61
N THR A 191 9.96 26.43 9.48
CA THR A 191 10.56 26.04 8.20
C THR A 191 10.11 24.64 7.81
N GLU A 192 10.22 23.67 8.72
CA GLU A 192 9.74 22.31 8.46
C GLU A 192 8.20 22.29 8.32
N ALA A 193 7.47 23.02 9.17
CA ALA A 193 6.01 23.12 9.05
C ALA A 193 5.58 23.63 7.65
N SER A 194 6.22 24.68 7.13
CA SER A 194 5.92 25.21 5.80
C SER A 194 6.26 24.22 4.69
N ARG A 195 7.42 23.55 4.79
CA ARG A 195 7.87 22.54 3.83
C ARG A 195 6.87 21.40 3.70
N TRP A 196 6.49 20.77 4.81
CA TRP A 196 5.55 19.65 4.83
C TRP A 196 4.13 20.07 4.39
N SER A 197 3.72 21.30 4.72
CA SER A 197 2.45 21.84 4.23
C SER A 197 2.42 22.00 2.70
N SER A 198 3.54 22.38 2.07
CA SER A 198 3.61 22.60 0.63
C SER A 198 3.62 21.30 -0.19
N GLU A 199 4.05 20.19 0.42
CA GLU A 199 4.18 18.87 -0.20
C GLU A 199 3.13 17.88 0.38
N ALA A 200 1.96 18.37 0.81
CA ALA A 200 0.93 17.53 1.44
C ALA A 200 0.10 16.69 0.45
N MET A 201 0.04 17.10 -0.82
CA MET A 201 -0.73 16.42 -1.87
C MET A 201 0.05 16.35 -3.19
N PRO A 202 -0.05 15.22 -3.92
CA PRO A 202 0.59 15.08 -5.23
C PRO A 202 -0.06 15.98 -6.28
N PRO A 203 0.72 16.49 -7.27
CA PRO A 203 0.17 17.20 -8.41
C PRO A 203 -0.67 16.26 -9.30
N LEU A 204 -1.55 16.84 -10.11
CA LEU A 204 -2.29 16.12 -11.13
C LEU A 204 -1.40 15.75 -12.33
N GLY A 205 -1.76 14.66 -13.01
CA GLY A 205 -1.11 14.25 -14.26
C GLY A 205 0.20 13.46 -14.08
N PRO A 206 1.06 13.43 -15.10
CA PRO A 206 2.20 12.50 -15.17
C PRO A 206 3.28 12.75 -14.11
N GLN A 207 3.35 13.96 -13.57
CA GLN A 207 4.33 14.35 -12.53
C GLN A 207 4.07 13.66 -11.18
N ARG A 208 2.89 13.05 -10.97
CA ARG A 208 2.55 12.36 -9.71
C ARG A 208 3.57 11.28 -9.35
N SER A 209 4.03 10.48 -10.31
CA SER A 209 4.98 9.38 -10.02
C SER A 209 6.35 9.91 -9.56
N GLU A 210 6.82 10.99 -10.18
CA GLU A 210 8.08 11.64 -9.80
C GLU A 210 7.97 12.29 -8.42
N TRP A 211 6.82 12.92 -8.15
CA TRP A 211 6.50 13.46 -6.83
C TRP A 211 6.54 12.37 -5.75
N VAL A 212 5.89 11.23 -5.98
CA VAL A 212 5.89 10.10 -5.02
C VAL A 212 7.32 9.62 -4.76
N GLN A 213 8.14 9.45 -5.80
CA GLN A 213 9.53 9.02 -5.63
C GLN A 213 10.38 10.03 -4.85
N ARG A 214 10.22 11.34 -5.09
CA ARG A 214 10.88 12.37 -4.29
C ARG A 214 10.42 12.34 -2.84
N MET A 215 9.12 12.22 -2.61
CA MET A 215 8.54 12.21 -1.26
C MET A 215 9.04 11.02 -0.45
N LEU A 216 9.07 9.82 -1.02
CA LEU A 216 9.58 8.63 -0.34
C LEU A 216 11.05 8.80 0.08
N LYS A 217 11.90 9.34 -0.81
CA LYS A 217 13.30 9.65 -0.46
C LYS A 217 13.42 10.67 0.67
N LEU A 218 12.58 11.71 0.65
CA LEU A 218 12.55 12.73 1.69
C LEU A 218 12.13 12.13 3.03
N ILE A 219 11.09 11.30 3.04
CA ILE A 219 10.57 10.62 4.22
C ILE A 219 11.62 9.67 4.80
N ASP A 220 12.25 8.84 3.96
CA ASP A 220 13.30 7.90 4.39
C ASP A 220 14.48 8.66 5.04
N ALA A 221 14.97 9.72 4.40
CA ALA A 221 16.04 10.55 4.95
C ALA A 221 15.66 11.20 6.29
N LYS A 222 14.40 11.64 6.44
CA LYS A 222 13.93 12.25 7.68
C LYS A 222 13.75 11.23 8.81
N LEU A 223 13.32 10.01 8.49
CA LEU A 223 13.27 8.92 9.46
C LEU A 223 14.68 8.56 9.95
N GLU A 224 15.65 8.44 9.05
CA GLU A 224 17.05 8.18 9.41
C GLU A 224 17.64 9.28 10.30
N GLU A 225 17.33 10.55 10.01
CA GLU A 225 17.72 11.68 10.86
C GLU A 225 17.14 11.57 12.27
N LEU A 226 15.87 11.21 12.40
CA LEU A 226 15.16 11.13 13.69
C LEU A 226 15.51 9.86 14.49
N ASP A 227 15.87 8.75 13.84
CA ASP A 227 16.31 7.52 14.50
C ASP A 227 17.76 7.61 14.99
N GLY A 228 18.56 8.53 14.43
CA GLY A 228 19.94 8.77 14.82
C GLY A 228 20.13 9.78 15.97
N LEU A 229 19.05 10.40 16.45
CA LEU A 229 19.02 11.37 17.56
C LEU A 229 18.65 10.70 18.89
#